data_AF-A0A4Q7YHM5-F1
#
_entry.id   AF-A0A4Q7YHM5-F1
#
_cell.length_a   1.000
_cell.length_b   1.000
_cell.length_c   1.000
_cell.angle_alpha   90.00
_cell.angle_beta   90.00
_cell.angle_gamma   90.00
#
_symmetry.space_group_name_H-M   'P 1'
#
loop_
_entity.id
_entity.type
_entity.pdbx_description
1 polymer ?
#
loop_
_entity_poly.entity_id
_entity_poly.type
_entity_poly.pdbx_seq_one_letter_code
_entity_poly.pdbx_strand_id
1 'polypeptide(L)'
;MDSGVLPVGVWWAAAAIAAIVYLAVYPRLMPTQKTTRSVLVGPLMIGLLVAVFYARDGSDAPAYLGAFTGAMIALPLAIAGQHRSLVPRVVAREAGVPNDDLPSIPASLKIRIIVTLPLMTCLGIWLGIRFGG
;
A
#
# COMPACT_ATOMS: atom_id res chain seq x y z
N MET A 1 -8.29 -33.78 7.92
CA MET A 1 -9.01 -32.49 7.87
C MET A 1 -7.98 -31.43 7.58
N ASP A 2 -7.83 -31.06 6.30
CA ASP A 2 -6.98 -29.95 5.87
C ASP A 2 -7.71 -28.64 6.17
N SER A 3 -7.77 -28.26 7.44
CA SER A 3 -8.57 -27.12 7.93
C SER A 3 -7.86 -25.76 7.80
N GLY A 4 -6.78 -25.68 7.02
CA GLY A 4 -5.95 -24.47 6.90
C GLY A 4 -6.07 -23.75 5.56
N VAL A 5 -6.69 -24.36 4.54
CA VAL A 5 -6.72 -23.79 3.19
C VAL A 5 -7.91 -22.85 3.04
N LEU A 6 -7.64 -21.58 2.79
CA LEU A 6 -8.61 -20.55 2.50
C LEU A 6 -8.89 -20.52 0.99
N PRO A 7 -10.18 -20.53 0.57
CA PRO A 7 -10.54 -20.39 -0.84
C PRO A 7 -9.94 -19.11 -1.45
N VAL A 8 -9.56 -19.17 -2.72
CA VAL A 8 -9.06 -17.99 -3.48
C VAL A 8 -10.01 -16.79 -3.41
N GLY A 9 -11.32 -17.04 -3.29
CA GLY A 9 -12.33 -15.99 -3.10
C GLY A 9 -12.13 -15.15 -1.84
N VAL A 10 -11.61 -15.74 -0.75
CA VAL A 10 -11.29 -15.02 0.49
C VAL A 10 -10.13 -14.03 0.27
N TRP A 11 -9.12 -14.42 -0.52
CA TRP A 11 -7.99 -13.57 -0.88
C TRP A 11 -8.42 -12.40 -1.77
N TRP A 12 -9.34 -12.63 -2.69
CA TRP A 12 -9.98 -11.57 -3.47
C TRP A 12 -10.77 -10.60 -2.59
N ALA A 13 -11.56 -11.12 -1.64
CA ALA A 13 -12.28 -10.30 -0.68
C ALA A 13 -11.33 -9.46 0.19
N ALA A 14 -10.25 -10.06 0.69
CA ALA A 14 -9.23 -9.37 1.47
C ALA A 14 -8.56 -8.23 0.67
N ALA A 15 -8.17 -8.51 -0.58
CA ALA A 15 -7.60 -7.51 -1.48
C ALA A 15 -8.57 -6.35 -1.77
N ALA A 16 -9.84 -6.67 -2.03
CA ALA A 16 -10.89 -5.67 -2.27
C ALA A 16 -11.13 -4.80 -1.02
N ILE A 17 -11.22 -5.41 0.16
CA ILE A 17 -11.38 -4.68 1.42
C ILE A 17 -10.17 -3.78 1.68
N ALA A 18 -8.96 -4.27 1.48
CA ALA A 18 -7.75 -3.48 1.66
C ALA A 18 -7.70 -2.27 0.70
N ALA A 19 -8.10 -2.46 -0.56
CA ALA A 19 -8.22 -1.37 -1.52
C ALA A 19 -9.30 -0.34 -1.10
N ILE A 20 -10.47 -0.80 -0.65
CA ILE A 20 -11.55 0.07 -0.15
C ILE A 20 -11.08 0.86 1.07
N VAL A 21 -10.43 0.20 2.04
CA VAL A 21 -9.90 0.87 3.24
C VAL A 21 -8.84 1.89 2.86
N TYR A 22 -7.93 1.55 1.95
CA TYR A 22 -6.95 2.49 1.41
C TYR A 22 -7.64 3.73 0.82
N LEU A 23 -8.61 3.53 -0.08
CA LEU A 23 -9.34 4.61 -0.74
C LEU A 23 -10.26 5.41 0.20
N ALA A 24 -10.77 4.81 1.27
CA ALA A 24 -11.62 5.48 2.25
C ALA A 24 -10.81 6.35 3.22
N VAL A 25 -9.58 5.94 3.56
CA VAL A 25 -8.76 6.61 4.57
C VAL A 25 -7.77 7.58 3.91
N TYR A 26 -6.99 7.09 2.97
CA TYR A 26 -5.76 7.74 2.52
C TYR A 26 -6.01 9.02 1.67
N PRO A 27 -7.00 9.07 0.76
CA PRO A 27 -7.43 10.31 0.09
C PRO A 27 -7.92 11.41 1.04
N ARG A 28 -8.60 11.05 2.15
CA ARG A 28 -9.12 12.01 3.14
C ARG A 28 -8.01 12.66 3.98
N LEU A 29 -6.86 12.00 4.04
CA LEU A 29 -5.67 12.51 4.72
C LEU A 29 -4.82 13.42 3.80
N MET A 30 -5.17 13.63 2.54
CA MET A 30 -4.39 14.51 1.67
C MET A 30 -4.85 15.96 1.75
N PRO A 31 -3.93 16.93 1.90
CA PRO A 31 -4.29 18.33 2.09
C PRO A 31 -4.75 19.02 0.80
N THR A 32 -4.49 18.42 -0.37
CA THR A 32 -4.69 19.05 -1.67
C THR A 32 -5.29 18.09 -2.69
N GLN A 33 -6.17 18.59 -3.56
CA GLN A 33 -6.86 17.76 -4.56
C GLN A 33 -5.91 17.11 -5.58
N LYS A 34 -4.81 17.78 -5.93
CA LYS A 34 -3.82 17.25 -6.88
C LYS A 34 -3.13 16.01 -6.31
N THR A 35 -2.68 16.08 -5.05
CA THR A 35 -2.12 14.92 -4.36
C THR A 35 -3.18 13.84 -4.13
N THR A 36 -4.42 14.19 -3.77
CA THR A 36 -5.53 13.24 -3.67
C THR A 36 -5.69 12.44 -4.97
N ARG A 37 -5.71 13.10 -6.13
CA ARG A 37 -5.84 12.42 -7.44
C ARG A 37 -4.69 11.45 -7.71
N SER A 38 -3.45 11.85 -7.47
CA SER A 38 -2.29 10.97 -7.65
C SER A 38 -2.36 9.73 -6.77
N VAL A 39 -2.84 9.89 -5.55
CA VAL A 39 -2.97 8.82 -4.56
C VAL A 39 -4.07 7.82 -4.92
N LEU A 40 -5.16 8.28 -5.54
CA LEU A 40 -6.24 7.41 -6.04
C LEU A 40 -5.76 6.42 -7.10
N VAL A 41 -4.69 6.74 -7.84
CA VAL A 41 -4.09 5.86 -8.86
C VAL A 41 -3.18 4.80 -8.23
N GLY A 42 -2.76 4.97 -6.97
CA GLY A 42 -1.85 4.05 -6.27
C GLY A 42 -2.30 2.58 -6.26
N PRO A 43 -3.55 2.27 -5.87
CA PRO A 43 -4.08 0.91 -5.91
C PRO A 43 -4.06 0.29 -7.30
N LEU A 44 -4.33 1.07 -8.35
CA LEU A 44 -4.28 0.59 -9.74
C LEU A 44 -2.84 0.24 -10.13
N MET A 45 -1.86 1.07 -9.79
CA MET A 45 -0.45 0.80 -10.10
C MET A 45 0.07 -0.44 -9.38
N ILE A 46 -0.27 -0.59 -8.10
CA ILE A 46 0.13 -1.76 -7.31
C ILE A 46 -0.59 -3.02 -7.82
N GLY A 47 -1.87 -2.92 -8.18
CA GLY A 47 -2.64 -4.01 -8.76
C GLY A 47 -2.08 -4.46 -10.10
N LEU A 48 -1.73 -3.50 -10.98
CA LEU A 48 -1.09 -3.79 -12.26
C LEU A 48 0.26 -4.49 -12.08
N LEU A 49 1.09 -4.00 -11.15
CA LEU A 49 2.38 -4.60 -10.86
C LEU A 49 2.23 -6.06 -10.40
N VAL A 50 1.33 -6.31 -9.45
CA VAL A 50 1.02 -7.66 -8.95
C VAL A 50 0.49 -8.56 -10.07
N ALA A 51 -0.40 -8.04 -10.93
CA ALA A 51 -0.93 -8.80 -12.07
C ALA A 51 0.15 -9.16 -13.10
N VAL A 52 1.12 -8.27 -13.34
CA VAL A 52 2.26 -8.55 -14.23
C VAL A 52 3.14 -9.66 -13.66
N PHE A 53 3.46 -9.64 -12.36
CA PHE A 53 4.23 -10.70 -11.74
C PHE A 53 3.47 -12.04 -11.73
N TYR A 54 2.17 -12.00 -11.41
CA TYR A 54 1.31 -13.19 -11.48
C TYR A 54 1.28 -13.80 -12.90
N ALA A 55 1.14 -12.96 -13.93
CA ALA A 55 1.13 -13.42 -15.32
C ALA A 55 2.48 -14.01 -15.79
N ARG A 56 3.59 -13.64 -15.14
CA ARG A 56 4.93 -14.18 -15.45
C ARG A 56 5.24 -15.48 -14.74
N ASP A 57 4.93 -15.55 -13.45
CA ASP A 57 5.33 -16.68 -12.60
C ASP A 57 4.25 -17.77 -12.54
N GLY A 58 3.04 -17.49 -13.02
CA GLY A 58 1.95 -18.45 -13.23
C GLY A 58 1.46 -19.19 -11.98
N SER A 59 1.96 -18.80 -10.80
CA SER A 59 1.83 -19.54 -9.55
C SER A 59 0.95 -18.80 -8.54
N ASP A 60 0.24 -19.57 -7.72
CA ASP A 60 -0.53 -19.21 -6.52
C ASP A 60 -1.11 -17.79 -6.45
N ALA A 61 -2.28 -17.60 -7.06
CA ALA A 61 -3.08 -16.38 -6.94
C ALA A 61 -3.24 -15.87 -5.48
N PRO A 62 -3.40 -16.72 -4.45
CA PRO A 62 -3.40 -16.29 -3.05
C PRO A 62 -2.14 -15.54 -2.59
N ALA A 63 -0.95 -15.93 -3.04
CA ALA A 63 0.31 -15.28 -2.67
C ALA A 63 0.37 -13.85 -3.22
N TYR A 64 -0.05 -13.65 -4.47
CA TYR A 64 -0.07 -12.33 -5.12
C TYR A 64 -1.19 -11.43 -4.59
N LEU A 65 -2.37 -11.99 -4.31
CA LEU A 65 -3.45 -11.26 -3.64
C LEU A 65 -3.08 -10.88 -2.20
N GLY A 66 -2.36 -11.75 -1.49
CA GLY A 66 -1.75 -11.46 -0.20
C GLY A 66 -0.73 -10.33 -0.28
N ALA A 67 0.18 -10.37 -1.27
CA ALA A 67 1.16 -9.31 -1.52
C ALA A 67 0.49 -7.95 -1.76
N PHE A 68 -0.54 -7.92 -2.61
CA PHE A 68 -1.34 -6.73 -2.88
C PHE A 68 -1.99 -6.20 -1.59
N THR A 69 -2.62 -7.08 -0.82
CA THR A 69 -3.26 -6.75 0.46
C THR A 69 -2.25 -6.14 1.44
N GLY A 70 -1.08 -6.77 1.58
CA GLY A 70 0.01 -6.27 2.41
C GLY A 70 0.49 -4.88 2.00
N ALA A 71 0.72 -4.67 0.70
CA ALA A 71 1.14 -3.38 0.16
C ALA A 71 0.09 -2.27 0.38
N MET A 72 -1.19 -2.60 0.21
CA MET A 72 -2.31 -1.68 0.45
C MET A 72 -2.42 -1.25 1.92
N ILE A 73 -2.09 -2.13 2.87
CA ILE A 73 -2.14 -1.83 4.31
C ILE A 73 -0.86 -1.09 4.75
N ALA A 74 0.28 -1.39 4.16
CA ALA A 74 1.57 -0.87 4.59
C ALA A 74 1.68 0.66 4.48
N LEU A 75 1.17 1.23 3.39
CA LEU A 75 1.23 2.66 3.12
C LEU A 75 0.44 3.49 4.15
N PRO A 76 -0.85 3.20 4.40
CA PRO A 76 -1.59 3.81 5.50
C PRO A 76 -0.90 3.64 6.86
N LEU A 77 -0.36 2.45 7.14
CA LEU A 77 0.28 2.16 8.43
C LEU A 77 1.61 2.92 8.63
N ALA A 78 2.41 3.05 7.57
CA ALA A 78 3.67 3.80 7.61
C ALA A 78 3.46 5.30 7.86
N ILE A 79 2.32 5.83 7.40
CA ILE A 79 1.99 7.26 7.46
C ILE A 79 1.09 7.60 8.66
N ALA A 80 0.48 6.58 9.29
CA ALA A 80 -0.29 6.73 10.51
C ALA A 80 0.53 7.47 11.60
N GLY A 81 -0.03 8.58 12.08
CA GLY A 81 0.59 9.44 13.08
C GLY A 81 1.63 10.45 12.56
N GLN A 82 1.98 10.43 11.27
CA GLN A 82 2.93 11.37 10.64
C GLN A 82 2.26 12.35 9.66
N HIS A 83 0.94 12.41 9.65
CA HIS A 83 0.16 13.29 8.79
C HIS A 83 0.54 14.77 8.96
N ARG A 84 0.68 15.24 10.20
CA ARG A 84 1.01 16.64 10.51
C ARG A 84 2.38 17.08 9.99
N SER A 85 3.35 16.18 9.85
CA SER A 85 4.68 16.49 9.30
C SER A 85 4.71 16.42 7.77
N LEU A 86 3.83 15.64 7.15
CA LEU A 86 3.74 15.50 5.69
C LEU A 86 2.95 16.63 5.02
N VAL A 87 1.88 17.12 5.67
CA VAL A 87 0.99 18.14 5.12
C VAL A 87 1.75 19.42 4.70
N PRO A 88 2.61 20.03 5.54
CA PRO A 88 3.33 21.26 5.16
C PRO A 88 4.23 21.05 3.94
N ARG A 89 4.86 19.87 3.82
CA ARG A 89 5.73 19.54 2.69
C ARG A 89 4.95 19.36 1.39
N VAL A 90 3.78 18.70 1.45
CA VAL A 90 2.91 18.53 0.28
C VAL A 90 2.40 19.88 -0.20
N VAL A 91 1.94 20.73 0.71
CA VAL A 91 1.45 22.08 0.39
C VAL A 91 2.57 22.95 -0.20
N ALA A 92 3.75 22.98 0.41
CA ALA A 92 4.91 23.73 -0.11
C ALA A 92 5.33 23.25 -1.51
N ARG A 93 5.37 21.93 -1.73
CA ARG A 93 5.69 21.35 -3.04
C ARG A 93 4.67 21.72 -4.11
N GLU A 94 3.38 21.73 -3.76
CA GLU A 94 2.33 22.15 -4.71
C GLU A 94 2.31 23.66 -4.97
N ALA A 95 2.75 24.47 -4.01
CA ALA A 95 2.98 25.90 -4.19
C ALA A 95 4.20 26.23 -5.07
N GLY A 96 4.94 25.21 -5.55
CA GLY A 96 6.10 25.40 -6.42
C GLY A 96 7.39 25.76 -5.69
N VAL A 97 7.44 25.57 -4.36
CA VAL A 97 8.66 25.78 -3.58
C VAL A 97 9.77 24.83 -4.09
N PRO A 98 10.98 25.34 -4.37
CA PRO A 98 12.11 24.51 -4.79
C PRO A 98 12.36 23.35 -3.83
N ASN A 99 12.81 22.20 -4.35
CA ASN A 99 12.99 20.99 -3.54
C ASN A 99 13.96 21.19 -2.36
N ASP A 100 14.93 22.09 -2.52
CA ASP A 100 15.94 22.44 -1.50
C ASP A 100 15.34 23.20 -0.31
N ASP A 101 14.23 23.91 -0.55
CA ASP A 101 13.49 24.70 0.45
C ASP A 101 12.32 23.93 1.07
N LEU A 102 12.12 22.66 0.69
CA LEU A 102 11.01 21.86 1.21
C LEU A 102 11.26 21.38 2.65
N PRO A 103 10.28 21.49 3.56
CA PRO A 103 10.37 20.96 4.92
C PRO A 103 10.81 19.50 4.94
N SER A 104 11.92 19.17 5.59
CA SER A 104 12.54 17.84 5.52
C SER A 104 11.59 16.71 5.94
N ILE A 105 11.65 15.57 5.24
CA ILE A 105 10.89 14.38 5.63
C ILE A 105 11.56 13.80 6.89
N PRO A 106 10.81 13.54 7.98
CA PRO A 106 11.36 12.90 9.17
C PRO A 106 12.07 11.60 8.80
N ALA A 107 13.30 11.40 9.29
CA ALA A 107 14.05 10.16 9.04
C ALA A 107 13.26 8.92 9.50
N SER A 108 12.50 9.05 10.59
CA SER A 108 11.59 8.03 11.10
C SER A 108 10.52 7.62 10.09
N LEU A 109 10.02 8.55 9.26
CA LEU A 109 9.06 8.22 8.21
C LEU A 109 9.69 7.41 7.09
N LYS A 110 10.89 7.82 6.64
CA LYS A 110 11.60 7.12 5.57
C LYS A 110 11.89 5.68 5.99
N ILE A 111 12.41 5.51 7.20
CA ILE A 111 12.69 4.19 7.78
C ILE A 111 11.40 3.37 7.89
N ARG A 112 10.31 3.95 8.41
CA ARG A 112 9.01 3.26 8.48
C ARG A 112 8.53 2.80 7.10
N ILE A 113 8.55 3.65 6.09
CA ILE A 113 8.12 3.24 4.74
C ILE A 113 9.01 2.12 4.20
N ILE A 114 10.33 2.26 4.32
CA ILE A 114 11.31 1.29 3.82
C ILE A 114 11.20 -0.05 4.55
N VAL A 115 10.79 -0.07 5.82
CA VAL A 115 10.67 -1.31 6.62
C VAL A 115 9.26 -1.90 6.52
N THR A 116 8.23 -1.10 6.73
CA THR A 116 6.83 -1.55 6.80
C THR A 116 6.34 -2.06 5.46
N LEU A 117 6.73 -1.43 4.35
CA LEU A 117 6.26 -1.83 3.02
C LEU A 117 6.77 -3.22 2.59
N PRO A 118 8.07 -3.52 2.64
CA PRO A 118 8.55 -4.88 2.39
C PRO A 118 8.02 -5.88 3.42
N LEU A 119 8.00 -5.52 4.71
CA LEU A 119 7.56 -6.43 5.76
C LEU A 119 6.11 -6.88 5.57
N MET A 120 5.20 -5.94 5.32
CA MET A 120 3.78 -6.26 5.12
C MET A 120 3.55 -6.99 3.79
N THR A 121 4.29 -6.65 2.74
CA THR A 121 4.20 -7.35 1.45
C THR A 121 4.68 -8.79 1.58
N CYS A 122 5.83 -9.03 2.20
CA CYS A 122 6.36 -10.36 2.49
C CYS A 122 5.44 -11.17 3.42
N LEU A 123 4.86 -10.54 4.44
CA LEU A 123 3.87 -11.17 5.30
C LEU A 123 2.64 -11.60 4.51
N GLY A 124 2.14 -10.75 3.62
CA GLY A 124 1.02 -11.05 2.74
C GLY A 124 1.32 -12.24 1.82
N ILE A 125 2.50 -12.26 1.20
CA ILE A 125 2.98 -13.40 0.39
C ILE A 125 3.04 -14.67 1.23
N TRP A 126 3.67 -14.60 2.41
CA TRP A 126 3.81 -15.75 3.30
C TRP A 126 2.46 -16.33 3.73
N LEU A 127 1.50 -15.47 4.09
CA LEU A 127 0.15 -15.91 4.43
C LEU A 127 -0.55 -16.54 3.21
N GLY A 128 -0.38 -15.96 2.02
CA GLY A 128 -0.95 -16.49 0.78
C GLY A 128 -0.39 -17.86 0.41
N ILE A 129 0.91 -18.08 0.58
CA ILE A 129 1.54 -19.40 0.39
C ILE A 129 1.08 -20.38 1.48
N ARG A 130 1.02 -19.93 2.74
CA ARG A 130 0.76 -20.80 3.90
C ARG A 130 -0.67 -21.31 3.97
N PHE A 131 -1.63 -20.49 3.54
CA PHE A 131 -3.07 -20.73 3.69
C PHE A 131 -3.83 -20.69 2.36
N GLY A 132 -3.17 -20.52 1.21
CA GLY A 132 -3.83 -20.47 -0.10
C GLY A 132 -3.66 -21.72 -0.98
N GLY A 133 -2.78 -22.64 -0.58
CA GLY A 133 -2.53 -23.93 -1.24
C GLY A 133 -3.33 -25.07 -0.62
#